data_AF-A0A1J4ZF15-F1
#
_entry.id   AF-A0A1J4ZF15-F1
#
_cell.length_a   1.000
_cell.length_b   1.000
_cell.length_c   1.000
_cell.angle_alpha   90.00
_cell.angle_beta   90.00
_cell.angle_gamma   90.00
#
_symmetry.space_group_name_H-M   'P 1'
#
loop_
_entity.id
_entity.type
_entity.pdbx_description
1 polymer ?
#
loop_
_entity_poly.entity_id
_entity_poly.type
_entity_poly.pdbx_seq_one_letter_code
_entity_poly.pdbx_strand_id
1 'polypeptide(L)'
;MANQTTFLKFEKFPKTVAKQACVKATFDNSLPPRLRKEAYKFISRNIIPDCQRVAPNCLKAHLIKTAMKLKISKNKLDYIKNLFKSKIGYEGYYLDSGKLKHI
;
A
#
# COMPACT_ATOMS: atom_id res chain seq x y z
N MET A 1 17.76 -19.59 16.37
CA MET A 1 16.32 -19.36 16.57
C MET A 1 15.77 -18.63 15.36
N ALA A 2 15.25 -19.37 14.38
CA ALA A 2 14.75 -18.80 13.13
C ALA A 2 13.34 -18.23 13.35
N ASN A 3 13.20 -16.92 13.14
CA ASN A 3 11.99 -16.16 13.36
C ASN A 3 10.91 -16.65 12.38
N GLN A 4 9.82 -17.18 12.92
CA GLN A 4 8.67 -17.67 12.17
C GLN A 4 8.07 -16.52 11.37
N THR A 5 8.45 -16.43 10.10
CA THR A 5 7.83 -15.52 9.14
C THR A 5 6.45 -16.10 8.88
N THR A 6 5.46 -15.60 9.62
CA THR A 6 4.05 -15.89 9.37
C THR A 6 3.75 -15.40 7.96
N PHE A 7 3.79 -16.34 7.01
CA PHE A 7 3.30 -16.13 5.66
C PHE A 7 1.81 -15.80 5.79
N LEU A 8 1.49 -14.52 5.85
CA LEU A 8 0.13 -14.05 5.68
C LEU A 8 -0.35 -14.64 4.34
N LYS A 9 -1.24 -15.64 4.41
CA LYS A 9 -1.99 -16.13 3.26
C LYS A 9 -2.90 -14.97 2.83
N PHE A 10 -2.34 -14.05 2.08
CA PHE A 10 -3.08 -13.02 1.39
C PHE A 10 -3.97 -13.74 0.36
N GLU A 11 -5.29 -13.57 0.47
CA GLU A 11 -6.19 -14.02 -0.59
C GLU A 11 -5.73 -13.36 -1.89
N LYS A 12 -5.75 -14.13 -2.97
CA LYS A 12 -5.21 -13.65 -4.24
C LYS A 12 -6.13 -12.53 -4.75
N PHE A 13 -5.57 -11.32 -4.88
CA PHE A 13 -6.21 -10.25 -5.61
C PHE A 13 -6.61 -10.71 -7.02
N PRO A 14 -7.62 -10.06 -7.66
CA PRO A 14 -7.86 -10.24 -9.08
C PRO A 14 -6.56 -10.14 -9.88
N LYS A 15 -6.40 -10.99 -10.91
CA LYS A 15 -5.14 -11.05 -11.69
C LYS A 15 -4.74 -9.69 -12.25
N THR A 16 -5.72 -8.87 -12.64
CA THR A 16 -5.50 -7.49 -13.10
C THR A 16 -4.90 -6.62 -12.00
N VAL A 17 -5.46 -6.69 -10.79
CA VAL A 17 -4.96 -5.95 -9.62
C VAL A 17 -3.54 -6.38 -9.27
N ALA A 18 -3.29 -7.68 -9.18
CA ALA A 18 -1.98 -8.25 -8.84
C ALA A 18 -0.88 -7.89 -9.85
N LYS A 19 -1.23 -7.64 -11.12
CA LYS A 19 -0.28 -7.24 -12.18
C LYS A 19 0.06 -5.75 -12.17
N GLN A 20 -0.70 -4.91 -11.46
CA GLN A 20 -0.42 -3.47 -11.41
C GLN A 20 0.97 -3.20 -10.81
N ALA A 21 1.74 -2.31 -11.45
CA ALA A 21 3.10 -1.99 -11.03
C ALA A 21 3.18 -1.52 -9.57
N CYS A 22 2.20 -0.75 -9.08
CA CYS A 22 2.15 -0.31 -7.69
C CYS A 22 1.90 -1.45 -6.69
N VAL A 23 1.08 -2.44 -7.06
CA VAL A 23 0.79 -3.63 -6.24
C VAL A 23 2.01 -4.54 -6.21
N LYS A 24 2.60 -4.85 -7.36
CA LYS A 24 3.87 -5.59 -7.46
C LYS A 24 4.97 -4.95 -6.61
N ALA A 25 5.23 -3.67 -6.82
CA ALA A 25 6.24 -2.94 -6.05
C ALA A 25 5.98 -2.99 -4.53
N THR A 26 4.72 -3.04 -4.09
CA THR A 26 4.37 -3.14 -2.67
C THR A 26 4.73 -4.50 -2.06
N PHE A 27 4.58 -5.60 -2.82
CA PHE A 27 4.72 -6.96 -2.29
C PHE A 27 6.02 -7.67 -2.68
N ASP A 28 6.68 -7.21 -3.75
CA ASP A 28 7.98 -7.70 -4.21
C ASP A 28 9.14 -7.05 -3.42
N ASN A 29 8.87 -5.96 -2.69
CA ASN A 29 9.85 -5.26 -1.87
C ASN A 29 9.71 -5.57 -0.37
N SER A 30 10.80 -5.36 0.36
CA SER A 30 10.91 -5.63 1.81
C SER A 30 10.27 -4.54 2.70
N LEU A 31 8.95 -4.40 2.61
CA LEU A 31 8.18 -3.57 3.53
C LEU A 31 8.06 -4.24 4.92
N PRO A 32 8.01 -3.48 6.03
CA PRO A 32 7.74 -4.02 7.35
C PRO A 32 6.44 -4.83 7.36
N PRO A 33 6.37 -5.99 8.06
CA PRO A 33 5.18 -6.86 8.02
C PRO A 33 3.88 -6.15 8.37
N ARG A 34 3.90 -5.25 9.35
CA ARG A 34 2.73 -4.42 9.73
C ARG A 34 2.27 -3.52 8.58
N LEU A 35 3.22 -2.85 7.90
CA LEU A 35 2.90 -1.98 6.77
C LEU A 35 2.40 -2.79 5.57
N ARG A 36 3.00 -3.95 5.29
CA ARG A 36 2.55 -4.88 4.24
C ARG A 36 1.13 -5.38 4.49
N LYS A 37 0.78 -5.68 5.74
CA LYS A 37 -0.59 -6.07 6.14
C LYS A 37 -1.59 -4.93 5.91
N GLU A 38 -1.24 -3.70 6.27
CA GLU A 38 -2.11 -2.54 6.02
C GLU A 38 -2.26 -2.24 4.53
N ALA A 39 -1.19 -2.37 3.76
CA ALA A 39 -1.23 -2.24 2.30
C ALA A 39 -2.18 -3.26 1.66
N TYR A 40 -2.12 -4.52 2.10
CA TYR A 40 -3.05 -5.56 1.65
C TYR A 40 -4.50 -5.18 1.96
N LYS A 41 -4.81 -4.84 3.21
CA LYS A 41 -6.16 -4.44 3.60
C LYS A 41 -6.65 -3.24 2.80
N PHE A 42 -5.77 -2.29 2.51
CA PHE A 42 -6.10 -1.12 1.70
C PHE A 42 -6.46 -1.52 0.28
N ILE A 43 -5.62 -2.33 -0.36
CA ILE A 43 -5.86 -2.78 -1.74
C ILE A 43 -7.17 -3.55 -1.81
N SER A 44 -7.41 -4.51 -0.92
CA SER A 44 -8.64 -5.34 -0.93
C SER A 44 -9.93 -4.52 -0.89
N ARG A 45 -9.97 -3.43 -0.11
CA ARG A 45 -11.17 -2.61 0.07
C ARG A 45 -11.27 -1.39 -0.86
N ASN A 46 -10.25 -1.16 -1.70
CA ASN A 46 -10.18 -0.04 -2.64
C ASN A 46 -9.98 -0.50 -4.09
N ILE A 47 -10.36 -1.74 -4.41
CA ILE A 47 -10.47 -2.20 -5.79
C ILE A 47 -11.68 -1.48 -6.40
N ILE A 48 -11.44 -0.71 -7.46
CA ILE A 48 -12.51 -0.05 -8.22
C ILE A 48 -13.26 -1.14 -9.02
N PRO A 49 -14.56 -1.37 -8.77
CA PRO A 49 -15.28 -2.50 -9.37
C PRO A 49 -15.24 -2.52 -10.90
N ASP A 50 -15.40 -1.35 -11.53
CA ASP A 50 -15.56 -1.22 -12.98
C ASP A 50 -14.29 -1.56 -13.76
N CYS A 51 -13.13 -1.26 -13.20
CA CYS A 51 -11.84 -1.45 -13.89
C CYS A 51 -10.92 -2.46 -13.20
N GLN A 52 -11.28 -2.97 -12.03
CA GLN A 52 -10.47 -3.89 -11.23
C GLN A 52 -9.05 -3.35 -11.01
N ARG A 53 -8.96 -2.07 -10.60
CA ARG A 53 -7.70 -1.36 -10.33
C ARG A 53 -7.68 -0.77 -8.93
N VAL A 54 -6.47 -0.42 -8.47
CA VAL A 54 -6.26 0.38 -7.27
C VAL A 54 -5.58 1.67 -7.67
N ALA A 55 -6.06 2.80 -7.14
CA ALA A 55 -5.48 4.10 -7.43
C ALA A 55 -4.06 4.19 -6.83
N PRO A 56 -2.99 4.33 -7.65
CA PRO A 56 -1.61 4.30 -7.15
C PRO A 56 -1.30 5.45 -6.19
N ASN A 57 -1.87 6.62 -6.42
CA ASN A 57 -1.73 7.80 -5.57
C ASN A 57 -2.33 7.58 -4.18
N CYS A 58 -3.50 6.94 -4.11
CA CYS A 58 -4.15 6.62 -2.84
C CYS A 58 -3.38 5.52 -2.08
N LEU A 59 -2.89 4.49 -2.78
CA LEU A 59 -2.05 3.46 -2.15
C LEU A 59 -0.75 4.08 -1.59
N LYS A 60 -0.09 4.96 -2.34
CA LYS A 60 1.12 5.65 -1.88
C LYS A 60 0.84 6.52 -0.65
N ALA A 61 -0.22 7.33 -0.69
CA ALA A 61 -0.66 8.14 0.44
C ALA A 61 -0.93 7.30 1.68
N HIS A 62 -1.66 6.19 1.53
CA HIS A 62 -1.96 5.27 2.62
C HIS A 62 -0.70 4.66 3.23
N LEU A 63 0.26 4.21 2.40
CA LEU A 63 1.54 3.67 2.85
C LEU A 63 2.33 4.69 3.65
N ILE A 64 2.42 5.94 3.18
CA ILE A 64 3.15 7.02 3.86
C ILE A 64 2.49 7.36 5.19
N LYS A 65 1.17 7.60 5.19
CA LYS A 65 0.42 7.88 6.42
C LYS A 65 0.57 6.77 7.46
N THR A 66 0.46 5.52 7.01
CA THR A 66 0.60 4.35 7.88
C THR A 66 2.04 4.22 8.39
N ALA A 67 3.04 4.47 7.56
CA ALA A 67 4.45 4.46 7.96
C ALA A 67 4.74 5.53 9.02
N MET A 68 4.20 6.74 8.86
CA MET A 68 4.31 7.81 9.86
C MET A 68 3.63 7.42 11.18
N LYS A 69 2.42 6.85 11.13
CA LYS A 69 1.72 6.34 12.32
C LYS A 69 2.50 5.23 13.04
N LEU A 70 3.20 4.38 12.28
CA LEU A 70 4.06 3.32 12.80
C LEU A 70 5.45 3.82 13.25
N LYS A 71 5.72 5.14 13.19
CA LYS A 71 7.01 5.75 13.53
C LYS A 71 8.20 5.14 12.78
N ILE A 72 7.98 4.78 11.50
CA ILE A 72 9.06 4.31 10.62
C ILE A 72 10.09 5.43 10.43
N SER A 73 11.38 5.08 10.44
CA SER A 73 12.48 6.04 10.30
C SER A 73 12.40 6.84 8.98
N LYS A 74 12.92 8.07 8.99
CA LYS A 74 12.91 8.97 7.83
C LYS A 74 13.49 8.32 6.58
N ASN A 75 14.65 7.67 6.70
CA ASN A 75 15.31 6.98 5.57
C ASN A 75 14.39 5.93 4.94
N LYS A 76 13.66 5.17 5.76
CA LYS A 76 12.74 4.14 5.29
C LYS A 76 11.43 4.73 4.76
N LEU A 77 10.99 5.88 5.28
CA LEU A 77 9.87 6.65 4.73
C LEU A 77 10.20 7.17 3.33
N ASP A 78 11.41 7.67 3.11
CA ASP A 78 11.86 8.15 1.80
C ASP A 78 11.98 7.00 0.79
N TYR A 79 12.43 5.82 1.23
CA TYR A 79 12.32 4.60 0.43
C TYR A 79 10.87 4.28 0.04
N ILE A 80 9.92 4.35 0.97
CA ILE A 80 8.49 4.11 0.70
C ILE A 80 7.91 5.13 -0.30
N LYS A 81 8.30 6.42 -0.20
CA LYS A 81 7.88 7.45 -1.17
C LYS A 81 8.31 7.12 -2.60
N ASN A 82 9.45 6.46 -2.76
CA ASN A 82 10.07 6.12 -4.04
C ASN A 82 9.74 4.70 -4.52
N LEU A 83 8.93 3.93 -3.78
CA LEU A 83 8.64 2.52 -4.06
C LEU A 83 8.07 2.27 -5.47
N PHE A 84 7.26 3.20 -5.98
CA PHE A 84 6.71 3.16 -7.34
C PHE A 84 6.37 4.57 -7.82
N LYS A 85 6.33 4.80 -9.14
CA LYS A 85 6.06 6.12 -9.72
C LYS A 85 4.57 6.49 -9.56
N SER A 86 4.29 7.50 -8.74
CA SER A 86 2.96 8.10 -8.52
C SER A 86 3.07 9.34 -7.64
N LYS A 87 2.13 10.29 -7.75
CA LYS A 87 1.92 11.35 -6.75
C LYS A 87 1.48 10.75 -5.41
N ILE A 88 1.62 11.50 -4.31
CA ILE A 88 1.14 11.11 -2.98
C ILE A 88 -0.24 11.75 -2.80
N GLY A 89 -1.30 10.96 -2.96
CA GLY A 89 -2.67 11.47 -2.89
C GLY A 89 -2.95 12.60 -3.89
N TYR A 90 -3.84 13.50 -3.51
CA TYR A 90 -4.20 14.74 -4.21
C TYR A 90 -4.52 15.81 -3.16
N GLU A 91 -3.84 16.96 -3.21
CA GLU A 91 -4.05 18.10 -2.30
C GLU A 91 -4.02 17.76 -0.80
N GLY A 92 -3.16 16.81 -0.40
CA GLY A 92 -3.08 16.37 1.00
C GLY A 92 -4.10 15.29 1.39
N TYR A 93 -4.88 14.79 0.45
CA TYR A 93 -5.92 13.78 0.69
C TYR A 93 -5.78 12.53 -0.18
N TYR A 94 -6.46 11.45 0.22
CA TYR A 94 -6.67 10.26 -0.58
C TYR A 94 -7.99 9.58 -0.26
N LEU A 95 -8.50 8.75 -1.18
CA LEU A 95 -9.69 7.95 -0.96
C LEU A 95 -9.34 6.61 -0.29
N ASP A 96 -10.09 6.26 0.74
CA ASP A 96 -10.05 4.97 1.42
C ASP A 96 -11.47 4.51 1.77
N SER A 97 -11.94 3.44 1.12
CA SER A 97 -13.30 2.91 1.25
C SER A 97 -14.38 3.97 1.04
N GLY A 98 -14.26 4.72 -0.05
CA GLY A 98 -15.19 5.79 -0.42
C GLY A 98 -15.12 7.04 0.47
N LYS A 99 -14.20 7.09 1.45
CA LYS A 99 -14.05 8.24 2.35
C LYS A 99 -12.75 8.98 2.06
N LEU A 100 -12.82 10.32 2.05
CA LEU A 100 -11.64 11.17 1.95
C LEU A 100 -10.85 11.13 3.27
N LYS A 101 -9.53 10.94 3.18
CA LYS A 101 -8.60 10.88 4.31
C LYS A 101 -7.47 11.87 4.09
N HIS A 102 -7.18 12.70 5.09
CA HIS A 102 -5.96 13.52 5.10
C HIS A 102 -4.72 12.61 5.22
N ILE A 103 -3.61 12.98 4.59
CA ILE A 103 -2.33 12.25 4.66
C ILE A 103 -1.69 12.44 6.03
#